data_AF-A0A9J7A5M6-F1
#
_entry.id   AF-A0A9J7A5M6-F1
#
_cell.length_a   1.000
_cell.length_b   1.000
_cell.length_c   1.000
_cell.angle_alpha   90.00
_cell.angle_beta   90.00
_cell.angle_gamma   90.00
#
_symmetry.space_group_name_H-M   'P 1'
#
loop_
_entity.id
_entity.type
_entity.pdbx_description
1 polymer ?
#
loop_
_entity_poly.entity_id
_entity_poly.type
_entity_poly.pdbx_seq_one_letter_code
_entity_poly.pdbx_strand_id
1 'polypeptide(L)'
;MWRFALSTGLCGEAAWCGILMPSVDRVGRYFPLTVAAPLESGGNLTALLHDDSRWFSRCEELALGSLAEEIPLEGFDQALIDLPPPVIPPRPGAVSVGGMGRSAWQFELPSLESVSPVTAALNQTLLERAFPAYSLWWSEGSERVRPSLLVTEGLPPIEGFAALLDGNWVNWNWGQYRVTLSPSPTPVSENGSKPDISEPAETEAK
;
A
#
# COMPACT_ATOMS: atom_id res chain seq x y z
N MET A 1 -1.06 -10.97 8.55
CA MET A 1 -0.98 -9.68 9.26
C MET A 1 -1.42 -8.59 8.30
N TRP A 2 -2.22 -7.64 8.77
CA TRP A 2 -2.74 -6.55 7.94
C TRP A 2 -2.06 -5.25 8.34
N ARG A 3 -1.48 -4.55 7.37
CA ARG A 3 -1.12 -3.14 7.50
C ARG A 3 -2.36 -2.31 7.20
N PHE A 4 -2.50 -1.15 7.83
CA PHE A 4 -3.64 -0.27 7.62
C PHE A 4 -3.27 1.22 7.64
N ALA A 5 -4.12 2.01 6.98
CA ALA A 5 -4.15 3.47 7.07
C ALA A 5 -5.61 3.94 7.13
N LEU A 6 -5.93 4.80 8.10
CA LEU A 6 -7.27 5.33 8.36
C LEU A 6 -7.26 6.83 8.08
N SER A 7 -8.21 7.30 7.27
CA SER A 7 -8.41 8.73 7.07
C SER A 7 -8.85 9.42 8.35
N THR A 8 -8.62 10.74 8.41
CA THR A 8 -9.22 11.62 9.43
C THR A 8 -10.72 11.39 9.52
N GLY A 9 -11.28 11.43 10.73
CA GLY A 9 -12.71 11.27 10.99
C GLY A 9 -13.14 9.83 11.30
N LEU A 10 -12.32 8.81 11.03
CA LEU A 10 -12.68 7.41 11.36
C LEU A 10 -12.44 7.08 12.84
N CYS A 11 -11.29 7.49 13.37
CA CYS A 11 -10.88 7.25 14.75
C CYS A 11 -10.45 8.56 15.43
N GLY A 12 -11.29 9.59 15.28
CA GLY A 12 -11.03 10.96 15.74
C GLY A 12 -10.50 11.87 14.64
N GLU A 13 -9.92 13.00 15.04
CA GLU A 13 -9.50 14.06 14.11
C GLU A 13 -8.22 13.71 13.35
N ALA A 14 -7.35 12.89 13.94
CA ALA A 14 -6.10 12.44 13.32
C ALA A 14 -6.35 11.32 12.30
N ALA A 15 -5.47 11.25 11.30
CA ALA A 15 -5.29 10.04 10.51
C ALA A 15 -4.39 9.06 11.30
N TRP A 16 -4.54 7.77 11.03
CA TRP A 16 -3.81 6.71 11.73
C TRP A 16 -3.21 5.73 10.73
N CYS A 17 -2.10 5.11 11.10
CA CYS A 17 -1.60 3.91 10.42
C CYS A 17 -1.17 2.86 11.43
N GLY A 18 -1.04 1.61 10.99
CA GLY A 18 -0.71 0.54 11.90
C GLY A 18 -0.71 -0.84 11.30
N ILE A 19 -0.54 -1.81 12.18
CA ILE A 19 -0.72 -3.22 11.87
C ILE A 19 -1.79 -3.83 12.77
N LEU A 20 -2.45 -4.85 12.24
CA LEU A 20 -3.38 -5.73 12.93
C LEU A 20 -2.94 -7.17 12.71
N MET A 21 -2.72 -7.88 13.81
CA MET A 21 -2.28 -9.27 13.81
C MET A 21 -3.26 -10.11 14.64
N PRO A 22 -3.77 -11.25 14.13
CA PRO A 22 -4.46 -12.22 14.95
C PRO A 22 -3.57 -12.65 16.14
N SER A 23 -4.12 -12.61 17.35
CA SER A 23 -3.37 -12.94 18.56
C SER A 23 -4.26 -13.64 19.59
N VAL A 24 -3.64 -14.14 20.66
CA VAL A 24 -4.27 -14.82 21.78
C VAL A 24 -3.67 -14.29 23.08
N ASP A 25 -4.50 -14.05 24.09
CA ASP A 25 -4.01 -13.65 25.40
C ASP A 25 -3.54 -14.84 26.25
N ARG A 26 -2.93 -14.56 27.40
CA ARG A 26 -2.41 -15.58 28.33
C ARG A 26 -3.46 -16.57 28.82
N VAL A 27 -4.75 -16.22 28.80
CA VAL A 27 -5.85 -17.09 29.24
C VAL A 27 -6.57 -17.76 28.06
N GLY A 28 -6.04 -17.66 26.84
CA GLY A 28 -6.53 -18.35 25.66
C GLY A 28 -7.66 -17.64 24.91
N ARG A 29 -7.97 -16.37 25.21
CA ARG A 29 -8.99 -15.61 24.48
C ARG A 29 -8.38 -14.97 23.24
N TYR A 30 -9.12 -14.99 22.14
CA TYR A 30 -8.68 -14.42 20.87
C TYR A 30 -9.01 -12.93 20.81
N PHE A 31 -7.98 -12.11 20.77
CA PHE A 31 -8.07 -10.68 20.51
C PHE A 31 -6.93 -10.28 19.58
N PRO A 32 -7.19 -9.47 18.53
CA PRO A 32 -6.12 -9.02 17.67
C PRO A 32 -5.16 -8.10 18.44
N LEU A 33 -3.86 -8.27 18.21
CA LEU A 33 -2.86 -7.28 18.58
C LEU A 33 -2.89 -6.17 17.53
N THR A 34 -3.00 -4.92 17.98
CA THR A 34 -3.00 -3.74 17.11
C THR A 34 -1.89 -2.79 17.56
N VAL A 35 -1.01 -2.41 16.63
CA VAL A 35 -0.03 -1.33 16.82
C VAL A 35 -0.46 -0.19 15.92
N ALA A 36 -0.65 1.00 16.48
CA ALA A 36 -1.14 2.16 15.74
C ALA A 36 -0.38 3.43 16.11
N ALA A 37 -0.13 4.28 15.12
CA ALA A 37 0.48 5.58 15.28
C ALA A 37 -0.33 6.67 14.56
N PRO A 38 -0.47 7.86 15.16
CA PRO A 38 -1.10 8.99 14.51
C PRO A 38 -0.18 9.52 13.41
N LEU A 39 -0.78 10.04 12.34
CA LEU A 39 -0.11 10.67 11.22
C LEU A 39 -0.29 12.18 11.26
N GLU A 40 0.66 12.90 10.68
CA GLU A 40 0.53 14.35 10.47
C GLU A 40 -0.68 14.66 9.57
N SER A 41 -1.38 15.75 9.90
CA SER A 41 -2.56 16.18 9.14
C SER A 41 -2.17 16.60 7.72
N GLY A 42 -3.06 16.36 6.76
CA GLY A 42 -2.86 16.79 5.37
C GLY A 42 -1.85 15.96 4.56
N GLY A 43 -1.40 14.81 5.08
CA GLY A 43 -0.54 13.89 4.33
C GLY A 43 -1.29 12.92 3.41
N ASN A 44 -0.56 12.34 2.45
CA ASN A 44 -1.06 11.38 1.47
C ASN A 44 -1.02 9.94 2.02
N LEU A 45 -2.19 9.36 2.32
CA LEU A 45 -2.26 8.00 2.86
C LEU A 45 -1.89 6.93 1.84
N THR A 46 -2.13 7.13 0.55
CA THR A 46 -1.78 6.12 -0.47
C THR A 46 -0.26 5.98 -0.62
N ALA A 47 0.52 6.98 -0.16
CA ALA A 47 1.97 6.88 -0.14
C ALA A 47 2.48 5.77 0.80
N LEU A 48 1.69 5.37 1.80
CA LEU A 48 2.02 4.25 2.70
C LEU A 48 1.91 2.88 2.04
N LEU A 49 1.26 2.79 0.87
CA LEU A 49 1.18 1.54 0.10
C LEU A 49 2.51 1.18 -0.59
N HIS A 50 3.46 2.11 -0.63
CA HIS A 50 4.79 1.83 -1.14
C HIS A 50 5.61 1.11 -0.06
N ASP A 51 6.16 -0.05 -0.42
CA ASP A 51 6.61 -1.12 0.49
C ASP A 51 7.90 -0.79 1.29
N ASP A 52 8.56 0.35 1.00
CA ASP A 52 9.81 0.76 1.66
C ASP A 52 9.64 1.34 3.08
N SER A 53 8.42 1.30 3.64
CA SER A 53 8.18 1.80 4.98
C SER A 53 8.73 0.83 6.03
N ARG A 54 10.00 1.04 6.40
CA ARG A 54 10.70 0.37 7.51
C ARG A 54 9.86 0.33 8.78
N TRP A 55 9.00 1.31 9.00
CA TRP A 55 8.12 1.37 10.16
C TRP A 55 7.20 0.15 10.25
N PHE A 56 6.49 -0.21 9.18
CA PHE A 56 5.59 -1.36 9.21
C PHE A 56 6.38 -2.65 9.45
N SER A 57 7.50 -2.87 8.74
CA SER A 57 8.33 -4.05 8.95
C SER A 57 8.80 -4.19 10.41
N ARG A 58 9.17 -3.08 11.07
CA ARG A 58 9.56 -3.11 12.49
C ARG A 58 8.39 -3.39 13.41
N CYS A 59 7.20 -2.83 13.15
CA CYS A 59 6.00 -3.20 13.90
C CYS A 59 5.67 -4.69 13.74
N GLU A 60 5.78 -5.23 12.53
CA GLU A 60 5.54 -6.63 12.22
C GLU A 60 6.51 -7.56 12.97
N GLU A 61 7.81 -7.24 12.97
CA GLU A 61 8.83 -7.95 13.73
C GLU A 61 8.56 -7.95 15.24
N LEU A 62 8.22 -6.79 15.81
CA LEU A 62 7.89 -6.67 17.24
C LEU A 62 6.63 -7.47 17.59
N ALA A 63 5.58 -7.40 16.75
CA ALA A 63 4.34 -8.14 16.96
C ALA A 63 4.59 -9.66 16.92
N LEU A 64 5.36 -10.15 15.95
CA LEU A 64 5.71 -11.57 15.88
C LEU A 64 6.58 -12.03 17.06
N GLY A 65 7.56 -11.21 17.48
CA GLY A 65 8.39 -11.51 18.65
C GLY A 65 7.60 -11.61 19.97
N SER A 66 6.47 -10.89 20.06
CA SER A 66 5.57 -10.99 21.22
C SER A 66 4.86 -12.34 21.32
N LEU A 67 4.59 -13.02 20.19
CA LEU A 67 3.96 -14.35 20.16
C LEU A 67 4.95 -15.46 20.52
N ALA A 68 6.23 -15.28 20.18
CA ALA A 68 7.26 -16.28 20.39
C ALA A 68 7.81 -16.29 21.83
N GLU A 69 7.26 -15.45 22.73
CA GLU A 69 7.79 -15.16 24.08
C GLU A 69 9.28 -14.72 24.06
N GLU A 70 9.78 -14.27 22.91
CA GLU A 70 11.16 -13.84 22.72
C GLU A 70 11.42 -12.45 23.32
N ILE A 71 10.37 -11.61 23.38
CA ILE A 71 10.42 -10.23 23.84
C ILE A 71 9.56 -10.07 25.10
N PRO A 72 10.15 -9.70 26.25
CA PRO A 72 9.38 -9.31 27.44
C PRO A 72 8.48 -8.11 27.13
N LEU A 73 7.32 -8.02 27.78
CA LEU A 73 6.33 -6.97 27.53
C LEU A 73 6.93 -5.56 27.64
N GLU A 74 7.76 -5.32 28.66
CA GLU A 74 8.42 -4.02 28.86
C GLU A 74 9.38 -3.67 27.71
N GLY A 75 10.06 -4.68 27.14
CA GLY A 75 10.93 -4.51 25.98
C GLY A 75 10.15 -4.22 24.71
N PHE A 76 8.98 -4.85 24.54
CA PHE A 76 8.06 -4.58 23.44
C PHE A 76 7.52 -3.15 23.51
N ASP A 77 7.03 -2.71 24.67
CA ASP A 77 6.48 -1.36 24.86
C ASP A 77 7.55 -0.28 24.61
N GLN A 78 8.76 -0.48 25.14
CA GLN A 78 9.86 0.46 24.93
C GLN A 78 10.27 0.54 23.45
N ALA A 79 10.34 -0.61 22.77
CA ALA A 79 10.67 -0.64 21.34
C ALA A 79 9.62 0.07 20.47
N LEU A 80 8.34 0.04 20.86
CA LEU A 80 7.28 0.81 20.19
C LEU A 80 7.38 2.31 20.47
N ILE A 81 7.71 2.71 21.70
CA ILE A 81 7.92 4.11 22.07
C ILE A 81 9.08 4.72 21.26
N ASP A 82 10.15 3.94 21.06
CA ASP A 82 11.34 4.37 20.34
C ASP A 82 11.19 4.31 18.81
N LEU A 83 10.02 3.88 18.31
CA LEU A 83 9.73 3.74 16.88
C LEU A 83 8.87 4.91 16.38
N PRO A 84 9.48 5.98 15.84
CA PRO A 84 8.74 7.15 15.38
C PRO A 84 7.77 6.80 14.23
N PRO A 85 6.57 7.39 14.18
CA PRO A 85 5.61 7.16 13.10
C PRO A 85 6.20 7.46 11.71
N PRO A 86 5.70 6.81 10.64
CA PRO A 86 6.19 7.07 9.30
C PRO A 86 5.84 8.49 8.85
N VAL A 87 6.82 9.18 8.27
CA VAL A 87 6.60 10.49 7.65
C VAL A 87 5.95 10.27 6.29
N ILE A 88 4.76 10.83 6.12
CA ILE A 88 4.04 10.78 4.85
C ILE A 88 4.24 12.08 4.07
N PRO A 89 4.41 12.01 2.74
CA PRO A 89 4.50 13.22 1.93
C PRO A 89 3.19 14.01 2.03
N PRO A 90 3.25 15.33 1.82
CA PRO A 90 2.05 16.14 1.73
C PRO A 90 1.14 15.62 0.62
N ARG A 91 -0.16 15.82 0.77
CA ARG A 91 -1.12 15.47 -0.29
C ARG A 91 -0.69 16.10 -1.62
N PRO A 92 -0.49 15.30 -2.68
CA PRO A 92 -0.26 15.83 -4.02
C PRO A 92 -1.53 16.57 -4.43
N GLY A 93 -1.48 17.91 -4.34
CA GLY A 93 -2.67 18.75 -4.38
C GLY A 93 -3.34 18.77 -5.75
N ALA A 94 -4.63 18.45 -5.78
CA ALA A 94 -5.55 19.08 -6.70
C ALA A 94 -6.42 20.03 -5.86
N VAL A 95 -6.18 21.33 -5.96
CA VAL A 95 -7.08 22.32 -5.36
C VAL A 95 -8.30 22.40 -6.28
N SER A 96 -9.47 22.06 -5.77
CA SER A 96 -10.72 22.21 -6.53
C SER A 96 -11.04 23.70 -6.69
N VAL A 97 -10.83 24.24 -7.88
CA VAL A 97 -11.21 25.61 -8.24
C VAL A 97 -12.60 25.57 -8.87
N GLY A 98 -13.63 25.45 -8.03
CA GLY A 98 -15.04 25.52 -8.41
C GLY A 98 -15.61 24.27 -9.09
N GLY A 99 -16.94 24.10 -8.96
CA GLY A 99 -17.72 23.07 -9.67
C GLY A 99 -17.87 21.74 -8.92
N MET A 100 -18.60 21.73 -7.80
CA MET A 100 -19.17 20.48 -7.28
C MET A 100 -20.23 19.94 -8.26
N GLY A 101 -20.20 18.64 -8.55
CA GLY A 101 -21.29 17.95 -9.26
C GLY A 101 -21.18 17.84 -10.79
N ARG A 102 -20.02 18.13 -11.40
CA ARG A 102 -19.79 17.92 -12.84
C ARG A 102 -18.99 16.64 -13.09
N SER A 103 -19.40 15.85 -14.09
CA SER A 103 -18.73 14.60 -14.53
C SER A 103 -17.53 14.82 -15.46
N ALA A 104 -17.01 16.04 -15.55
CA ALA A 104 -15.87 16.40 -16.38
C ALA A 104 -14.82 17.15 -15.55
N TRP A 105 -13.57 16.70 -15.60
CA TRP A 105 -12.47 17.21 -14.79
C TRP A 105 -11.26 17.57 -15.64
N GLN A 106 -10.55 18.60 -15.22
CA GLN A 106 -9.28 19.01 -15.79
C GLN A 106 -8.26 19.04 -14.65
N PHE A 107 -7.11 18.40 -14.87
CA PHE A 107 -5.94 18.51 -13.99
C PHE A 107 -4.95 19.40 -14.70
N GLU A 108 -4.65 20.56 -14.12
CA GLU A 108 -3.62 21.45 -14.63
C GLU A 108 -2.25 20.88 -14.31
N LEU A 109 -1.41 20.72 -15.34
CA LEU A 109 -0.07 20.17 -15.21
C LEU A 109 0.96 21.26 -15.52
N PRO A 110 2.05 21.34 -14.74
CA PRO A 110 3.14 22.27 -15.07
C PRO A 110 3.86 21.87 -16.36
N SER A 111 3.90 20.58 -16.69
CA SER A 111 4.44 20.04 -17.95
C SER A 111 3.89 18.64 -18.24
N LEU A 112 3.95 18.17 -19.49
CA LEU A 112 3.58 16.80 -19.86
C LEU A 112 4.61 15.74 -19.43
N GLU A 113 5.82 16.15 -19.04
CA GLU A 113 6.79 15.25 -18.40
C GLU A 113 6.35 14.87 -16.96
N SER A 114 5.39 15.62 -16.39
CA SER A 114 4.85 15.39 -15.05
C SER A 114 3.70 14.37 -15.02
N VAL A 115 3.41 13.66 -16.11
CA VAL A 115 2.26 12.72 -16.18
C VAL A 115 2.40 11.53 -15.23
N SER A 116 3.61 11.06 -14.92
CA SER A 116 3.81 9.97 -13.94
C SER A 116 3.44 10.41 -12.50
N PRO A 117 3.92 11.57 -11.98
CA PRO A 117 3.44 12.17 -10.72
C PRO A 117 1.93 12.42 -10.63
N VAL A 118 1.24 12.63 -11.76
CA VAL A 118 -0.21 12.88 -11.80
C VAL A 118 -1.03 11.68 -11.38
N THR A 119 -0.52 10.46 -11.56
CA THR A 119 -1.24 9.25 -11.15
C THR A 119 -1.53 9.23 -9.65
N ALA A 120 -0.59 9.71 -8.81
CA ALA A 120 -0.79 9.83 -7.37
C ALA A 120 -1.86 10.88 -7.02
N ALA A 121 -1.82 12.06 -7.67
CA ALA A 121 -2.81 13.11 -7.48
C ALA A 121 -4.22 12.68 -7.94
N LEU A 122 -4.31 12.00 -9.08
CA LEU A 122 -5.54 11.45 -9.62
C LEU A 122 -6.13 10.40 -8.68
N ASN A 123 -5.33 9.42 -8.25
CA ASN A 123 -5.77 8.37 -7.33
C ASN A 123 -6.29 8.95 -6.03
N GLN A 124 -5.57 9.92 -5.44
CA GLN A 124 -6.00 10.59 -4.22
C GLN A 124 -7.33 11.33 -4.43
N THR A 125 -7.45 12.10 -5.51
CA THR A 125 -8.67 12.86 -5.83
C THR A 125 -9.88 11.95 -6.04
N LEU A 126 -9.70 10.84 -6.76
CA LEU A 126 -10.76 9.85 -7.00
C LEU A 126 -11.18 9.17 -5.70
N LEU A 127 -10.24 8.83 -4.83
CA LEU A 127 -10.49 8.16 -3.57
C LEU A 127 -11.26 9.07 -2.59
N GLU A 128 -10.81 10.31 -2.39
CA GLU A 128 -11.48 11.28 -1.52
C GLU A 128 -12.86 11.68 -2.04
N ARG A 129 -13.07 11.63 -3.37
CA ARG A 129 -14.40 11.89 -3.96
C ARG A 129 -15.34 10.69 -3.87
N ALA A 130 -14.79 9.48 -3.90
CA ALA A 130 -15.56 8.26 -3.72
C ALA A 130 -16.01 8.09 -2.27
N PHE A 131 -15.13 8.44 -1.31
CA PHE A 131 -15.35 8.19 0.11
C PHE A 131 -15.00 9.42 0.96
N PRO A 132 -15.99 10.00 1.69
CA PRO A 132 -15.73 11.11 2.62
C PRO A 132 -14.74 10.76 3.73
N ALA A 133 -14.78 9.51 4.19
CA ALA A 133 -13.80 8.92 5.10
C ALA A 133 -13.57 7.46 4.70
N TYR A 134 -12.33 7.02 4.68
CA TYR A 134 -11.94 5.72 4.15
C TYR A 134 -10.81 5.07 4.93
N SER A 135 -10.73 3.75 4.84
CA SER A 135 -9.57 3.00 5.31
C SER A 135 -8.97 2.13 4.21
N LEU A 136 -7.65 2.01 4.26
CA LEU A 136 -6.84 1.16 3.39
C LEU A 136 -6.29 0.03 4.25
N TRP A 137 -6.37 -1.20 3.75
CA TRP A 137 -5.82 -2.38 4.41
C TRP A 137 -5.04 -3.20 3.40
N TRP A 138 -3.80 -3.55 3.68
CA TRP A 138 -3.01 -4.36 2.77
C TRP A 138 -2.19 -5.41 3.49
N SER A 139 -1.87 -6.47 2.76
CA SER A 139 -1.14 -7.61 3.28
C SER A 139 -0.43 -8.35 2.15
N GLU A 140 0.75 -8.87 2.45
CA GLU A 140 1.42 -9.93 1.67
C GLU A 140 0.62 -11.24 1.68
N GLY A 141 -0.41 -11.32 2.52
CA GLY A 141 -1.31 -12.45 2.59
C GLY A 141 -0.82 -13.56 3.52
N SER A 142 -1.27 -14.77 3.23
CA SER A 142 -1.01 -16.02 3.94
C SER A 142 -1.38 -17.19 3.02
N GLU A 143 -1.27 -18.42 3.53
CA GLU A 143 -1.73 -19.61 2.80
C GLU A 143 -3.22 -19.54 2.40
N ARG A 144 -4.05 -18.83 3.17
CA ARG A 144 -5.50 -18.72 2.93
C ARG A 144 -5.88 -17.43 2.20
N VAL A 145 -5.15 -16.36 2.46
CA VAL A 145 -5.45 -15.02 1.97
C VAL A 145 -4.38 -14.62 0.97
N ARG A 146 -4.75 -14.38 -0.29
CA ARG A 146 -3.78 -13.87 -1.29
C ARG A 146 -3.33 -12.44 -0.94
N PRO A 147 -2.14 -12.01 -1.39
CA PRO A 147 -1.73 -10.60 -1.30
C PRO A 147 -2.85 -9.70 -1.82
N SER A 148 -3.23 -8.70 -1.03
CA SER A 148 -4.45 -7.93 -1.27
C SER A 148 -4.32 -6.50 -0.76
N LEU A 149 -4.99 -5.58 -1.46
CA LEU A 149 -5.32 -4.23 -1.00
C LEU A 149 -6.85 -4.14 -0.89
N LEU A 150 -7.33 -3.73 0.28
CA LEU A 150 -8.73 -3.46 0.55
C LEU A 150 -8.92 -1.95 0.74
N VAL A 151 -10.01 -1.44 0.21
CA VAL A 151 -10.43 -0.04 0.34
C VAL A 151 -11.87 -0.04 0.81
N THR A 152 -12.17 0.65 1.90
CA THR A 152 -13.52 0.73 2.44
C THR A 152 -13.92 2.18 2.70
N GLU A 153 -15.19 2.51 2.43
CA GLU A 153 -15.83 3.67 3.04
C GLU A 153 -15.99 3.37 4.54
N GLY A 154 -15.37 4.16 5.42
CA GLY A 154 -15.32 3.81 6.83
C GLY A 154 -14.32 2.70 7.15
N LEU A 155 -14.60 1.97 8.23
CA LEU A 155 -13.92 0.73 8.62
C LEU A 155 -14.54 -0.48 7.88
N PRO A 156 -13.84 -1.62 7.80
CA PRO A 156 -14.41 -2.85 7.27
C PRO A 156 -15.74 -3.19 7.97
N PRO A 157 -16.79 -3.54 7.22
CA PRO A 157 -18.07 -3.90 7.82
C PRO A 157 -17.89 -5.11 8.74
N ILE A 158 -18.66 -5.18 9.83
CA ILE A 158 -18.56 -6.24 10.85
C ILE A 158 -18.64 -7.63 10.21
N GLU A 159 -19.61 -7.82 9.32
CA GLU A 159 -19.79 -9.09 8.58
C GLU A 159 -18.62 -9.35 7.61
N GLY A 160 -18.03 -8.30 7.04
CA GLY A 160 -16.90 -8.40 6.12
C GLY A 160 -15.56 -8.67 6.80
N PHE A 161 -15.43 -8.44 8.11
CA PHE A 161 -14.16 -8.60 8.83
C PHE A 161 -13.63 -10.04 8.77
N ALA A 162 -14.51 -11.04 8.78
CA ALA A 162 -14.11 -12.44 8.70
C ALA A 162 -13.33 -12.76 7.40
N ALA A 163 -13.57 -12.03 6.31
CA ALA A 163 -12.83 -12.18 5.05
C ALA A 163 -11.33 -11.84 5.19
N LEU A 164 -10.99 -10.92 6.10
CA LEU A 164 -9.59 -10.58 6.40
C LEU A 164 -8.86 -11.78 7.06
N LEU A 165 -9.59 -12.74 7.62
CA LEU A 165 -9.03 -13.90 8.30
C LEU A 165 -9.00 -15.15 7.41
N ASP A 166 -10.07 -15.39 6.64
CA ASP A 166 -10.24 -16.62 5.86
C ASP A 166 -10.09 -16.46 4.35
N GLY A 167 -10.06 -15.23 3.84
CA GLY A 167 -9.93 -14.93 2.40
C GLY A 167 -11.19 -15.24 1.59
N ASN A 168 -12.32 -15.54 2.22
CA ASN A 168 -13.57 -15.89 1.56
C ASN A 168 -14.39 -14.64 1.21
N TRP A 169 -13.77 -13.75 0.45
CA TRP A 169 -14.28 -12.42 0.11
C TRP A 169 -15.72 -12.41 -0.42
N VAL A 170 -16.06 -13.32 -1.34
CA VAL A 170 -17.40 -13.37 -1.96
C VAL A 170 -18.47 -13.74 -0.95
N ASN A 171 -18.21 -14.74 -0.08
CA ASN A 171 -19.18 -15.15 0.93
C ASN A 171 -19.41 -14.07 1.99
N TRP A 172 -18.39 -13.23 2.22
CA TRP A 172 -18.45 -12.08 3.11
C TRP A 172 -18.84 -10.78 2.40
N ASN A 173 -19.45 -10.90 1.21
CA ASN A 173 -20.04 -9.80 0.42
C ASN A 173 -19.06 -8.68 0.02
N TRP A 174 -17.78 -9.01 -0.16
CA TRP A 174 -16.80 -8.07 -0.71
C TRP A 174 -16.89 -7.97 -2.23
N GLY A 175 -16.88 -6.74 -2.74
CA GLY A 175 -16.60 -6.49 -4.16
C GLY A 175 -15.15 -6.83 -4.48
N GLN A 176 -14.91 -7.62 -5.53
CA GLN A 176 -13.57 -8.03 -5.92
C GLN A 176 -13.13 -7.45 -7.26
N TYR A 177 -11.90 -6.94 -7.28
CA TYR A 177 -11.17 -6.59 -8.48
C TYR A 177 -9.91 -7.44 -8.54
N ARG A 178 -9.63 -8.05 -9.69
CA ARG A 178 -8.39 -8.80 -9.91
C ARG A 178 -7.52 -8.05 -10.91
N VAL A 179 -6.34 -7.63 -10.47
CA VAL A 179 -5.34 -7.00 -11.33
C VAL A 179 -4.45 -8.09 -11.91
N THR A 180 -4.41 -8.21 -13.24
CA THR A 180 -3.43 -9.05 -13.94
C THR A 180 -2.33 -8.15 -14.49
N LEU A 181 -1.15 -8.20 -13.88
CA LEU A 181 0.02 -7.49 -14.40
C LEU A 181 0.67 -8.37 -15.47
N SER A 182 0.87 -7.82 -16.68
CA SER A 182 1.72 -8.46 -17.68
C SER A 182 3.16 -8.50 -17.16
N PRO A 183 3.93 -9.58 -17.36
CA PRO A 183 5.34 -9.60 -16.99
C PRO A 183 6.06 -8.45 -17.70
N SER A 184 6.84 -7.66 -16.95
CA SER A 184 7.64 -6.57 -17.51
C SER A 184 8.49 -7.11 -18.66
N PRO A 185 8.55 -6.44 -19.83
CA PRO A 185 9.43 -6.85 -20.90
C PRO A 185 10.86 -6.83 -20.38
N THR A 186 11.50 -8.00 -20.31
CA THR A 186 12.92 -8.10 -19.98
C THR A 186 13.68 -7.22 -20.96
N PRO A 187 14.49 -6.25 -20.51
CA PRO A 187 15.30 -5.47 -21.43
C PRO A 187 16.22 -6.44 -22.15
N VAL A 188 16.01 -6.60 -23.46
CA VAL A 188 16.93 -7.33 -24.33
C VAL A 188 18.20 -6.49 -24.37
N SER A 189 19.24 -6.94 -23.68
CA SER A 189 20.57 -6.40 -23.86
C SER A 189 20.98 -6.63 -25.31
N GLU A 190 20.91 -5.59 -26.15
CA GLU A 190 21.57 -5.56 -27.44
C GLU A 190 23.09 -5.59 -27.21
N ASN A 191 23.63 -6.79 -26.97
CA ASN A 191 25.04 -7.03 -27.24
C ASN A 191 25.20 -7.07 -28.75
N GLY A 192 25.56 -5.93 -29.32
CA GLY A 192 26.01 -5.82 -30.70
C GLY A 192 27.26 -6.67 -30.93
N SER A 193 27.07 -7.91 -31.38
CA SER A 193 28.10 -8.64 -32.13
C SER A 193 28.10 -8.10 -33.56
N LYS A 194 29.06 -7.21 -33.83
CA LYS A 194 29.44 -6.79 -35.17
C LYS A 194 29.76 -8.05 -36.00
N PRO A 195 29.19 -8.25 -37.20
CA PRO A 195 29.61 -9.35 -38.06
C PRO A 195 31.00 -9.04 -38.62
N ASP A 196 31.90 -10.00 -38.47
CA ASP A 196 33.22 -10.04 -39.10
C ASP A 196 33.00 -10.28 -40.61
N ILE A 197 33.19 -9.25 -41.43
CA ILE A 197 33.12 -9.35 -42.88
C ILE A 197 34.54 -9.62 -43.36
N SER A 198 34.90 -10.90 -43.46
CA SER A 198 36.07 -11.33 -44.21
C SER A 198 35.80 -11.19 -45.72
N GLU A 199 36.55 -10.31 -46.38
CA GLU A 199 36.60 -10.13 -47.84
C GLU A 199 36.89 -11.46 -48.59
N PRO A 200 36.26 -11.72 -49.75
CA PRO A 200 36.75 -12.72 -50.67
C PRO A 200 37.80 -12.13 -51.62
N ALA A 201 38.87 -12.89 -51.82
CA ALA A 201 39.98 -12.59 -52.72
C ALA A 201 39.51 -12.46 -54.19
N GLU A 202 39.80 -11.30 -54.80
CA GLU A 202 39.76 -11.13 -56.25
C GLU A 202 40.95 -11.87 -56.89
N THR A 203 40.63 -12.77 -57.81
CA THR A 203 41.56 -13.33 -58.78
C THR A 203 41.06 -12.92 -60.15
N GLU A 204 41.67 -11.92 -60.78
CA GLU A 204 41.76 -11.90 -62.24
C GLU A 204 42.96 -11.08 -62.74
N ALA A 205 43.57 -11.64 -63.78
CA ALA A 205 44.89 -11.32 -64.27
C ALA A 205 44.87 -10.15 -65.26
N LYS A 206 45.97 -9.37 -65.24
CA LYS A 206 46.70 -9.00 -66.45
C LYS A 206 48.17 -8.79 -66.16
#